data_AF-A0A2G6E6G4-F1
#
_entry.id   AF-A0A2G6E6G4-F1
#
_cell.length_a   1.000
_cell.length_b   1.000
_cell.length_c   1.000
_cell.angle_alpha   90.00
_cell.angle_beta   90.00
_cell.angle_gamma   90.00
#
_symmetry.space_group_name_H-M   'P 1'
#
loop_
_entity.id
_entity.type
_entity.pdbx_description
1 polymer ?
#
loop_
_entity_poly.entity_id
_entity_poly.type
_entity_poly.pdbx_seq_one_letter_code
_entity_poly.pdbx_strand_id
1 'polypeptide(L)'
;MKKNNFIIIFLSLIIFNFGCSSVKEATEVREEKKIRNDVKLKPIKNISWINTMPESNNKFNISGKFFLLKDSEYNFKEIELKNIKVFQDGIEVFNIIPKVITNITNKDKKFTYSTLRGVSLNPKLKKDKTVMFELNFKEGSNILKYWIDNIKIEKAK
;
A
#
# COMPACT_ATOMS: atom_id res chain seq x y z
N MET A 1 -15.58 56.70 61.62
CA MET A 1 -15.22 57.93 60.86
C MET A 1 -13.86 57.72 60.22
N LYS A 2 -13.70 58.20 58.99
CA LYS A 2 -12.48 58.28 58.14
C LYS A 2 -12.05 57.03 57.36
N LYS A 3 -12.59 57.00 56.13
CA LYS A 3 -11.98 56.51 54.89
C LYS A 3 -10.66 57.24 54.57
N ASN A 4 -9.74 56.54 53.90
CA ASN A 4 -9.13 56.88 52.60
C ASN A 4 -7.88 56.01 52.39
N ASN A 5 -7.88 55.08 51.43
CA ASN A 5 -7.62 55.22 49.98
C ASN A 5 -6.12 55.23 49.63
N PHE A 6 -5.65 54.14 49.02
CA PHE A 6 -4.48 54.09 48.12
C PHE A 6 -4.66 52.84 47.19
N ILE A 7 -5.20 53.02 45.98
CA ILE A 7 -4.53 53.10 44.67
C ILE A 7 -4.03 51.74 44.11
N ILE A 8 -4.81 51.24 43.13
CA ILE A 8 -4.47 50.69 41.79
C ILE A 8 -3.32 49.67 41.66
N ILE A 9 -3.61 48.49 41.06
CA ILE A 9 -2.97 48.01 39.81
C ILE A 9 -3.80 46.89 39.17
N PHE A 10 -4.02 47.08 37.88
CA PHE A 10 -4.59 46.20 36.86
C PHE A 10 -3.68 44.98 36.64
N LEU A 11 -4.21 43.74 36.63
CA LEU A 11 -3.65 42.71 35.76
C LEU A 11 -4.70 41.63 35.44
N SER A 12 -5.12 41.65 34.19
CA SER A 12 -5.86 40.58 33.53
C SER A 12 -5.10 39.26 33.59
N LEU A 13 -5.70 38.21 34.14
CA LEU A 13 -5.39 36.85 33.72
C LEU A 13 -6.68 36.16 33.30
N ILE A 14 -6.95 36.27 32.00
CA ILE A 14 -7.83 35.37 31.28
C ILE A 14 -7.16 34.00 31.32
N ILE A 15 -7.59 33.14 32.24
CA ILE A 15 -7.26 31.72 32.15
C ILE A 15 -8.36 31.09 31.30
N PHE A 16 -8.14 31.11 29.99
CA PHE A 16 -8.74 30.17 29.05
C PHE A 16 -8.46 28.76 29.59
N ASN A 17 -9.42 28.18 30.31
CA ASN A 17 -9.46 26.73 30.48
C ASN A 17 -9.88 26.17 29.13
N PHE A 18 -8.88 25.86 28.31
CA PHE A 18 -9.03 25.00 27.15
C PHE A 18 -9.73 23.73 27.60
N GLY A 19 -10.95 23.55 27.11
CA GLY A 19 -11.62 22.27 27.15
C GLY A 19 -10.69 21.25 26.51
N CYS A 20 -10.17 20.34 27.33
CA CYS A 20 -9.49 19.14 26.88
C CYS A 20 -10.56 18.26 26.21
N SER A 21 -10.85 18.54 24.94
CA SER A 21 -11.54 17.61 24.08
C SER A 21 -10.60 16.43 23.92
N SER A 22 -10.77 15.42 24.77
CA SER A 22 -10.20 14.11 24.55
C SER A 22 -10.84 13.57 23.29
N VAL A 23 -10.23 13.88 22.15
CA VAL A 23 -10.45 13.16 20.90
C VAL A 23 -10.16 11.72 21.25
N LYS A 24 -11.22 10.93 21.43
CA LYS A 24 -11.12 9.48 21.44
C LYS A 24 -10.65 9.12 20.04
N GLU A 25 -9.33 8.99 19.92
CA GLU A 25 -8.70 8.38 18.79
C GLU A 25 -9.30 6.98 18.72
N ALA A 26 -10.24 6.80 17.79
CA ALA A 26 -10.78 5.49 17.47
C ALA A 26 -9.57 4.70 16.99
N THR A 27 -9.00 3.92 17.91
CA THR A 27 -8.10 2.83 17.55
C THR A 27 -8.99 1.90 16.74
N GLU A 28 -8.95 2.04 15.43
CA GLU A 28 -9.55 1.12 14.49
C GLU A 28 -8.89 -0.22 14.78
N VAL A 29 -9.56 -1.01 15.64
CA VAL A 29 -9.21 -2.40 15.91
C VAL A 29 -9.35 -3.07 14.57
N ARG A 30 -8.21 -3.19 13.90
CA ARG A 30 -8.08 -3.81 12.59
C ARG A 30 -8.36 -5.29 12.81
N GLU A 31 -9.64 -5.65 12.69
CA GLU A 31 -10.04 -7.04 12.50
C GLU A 31 -9.09 -7.64 11.48
N GLU A 32 -8.46 -8.77 11.81
CA GLU A 32 -7.74 -9.60 10.85
C GLU A 32 -8.75 -10.04 9.79
N LYS A 33 -9.02 -9.16 8.83
CA LYS A 33 -9.93 -9.40 7.73
C LYS A 33 -9.30 -10.52 6.93
N LYS A 34 -9.83 -11.74 7.11
CA LYS A 34 -9.38 -12.95 6.43
C LYS A 34 -9.22 -12.62 4.95
N ILE A 35 -7.98 -12.49 4.50
CA ILE A 35 -7.64 -11.98 3.18
C ILE A 35 -8.17 -13.01 2.16
N ARG A 36 -9.28 -12.67 1.48
CA ARG A 36 -9.88 -13.53 0.46
C ARG A 36 -9.26 -13.21 -0.89
N ASN A 37 -8.84 -14.26 -1.59
CA ASN A 37 -8.39 -14.20 -2.97
C ASN A 37 -9.55 -14.55 -3.89
N ASP A 38 -9.83 -13.70 -4.87
CA ASP A 38 -10.89 -13.88 -5.87
C ASP A 38 -10.39 -14.68 -7.09
N VAL A 39 -9.08 -14.91 -7.19
CA VAL A 39 -8.47 -15.70 -8.26
C VAL A 39 -7.55 -16.78 -7.70
N LYS A 40 -7.45 -17.90 -8.42
CA LYS A 40 -6.50 -18.97 -8.07
C LYS A 40 -5.21 -18.77 -8.83
N LEU A 41 -4.17 -18.35 -8.12
CA LEU A 41 -2.83 -18.21 -8.67
C LEU A 41 -1.89 -19.28 -8.08
N LYS A 42 -0.90 -19.67 -8.89
CA LYS A 42 0.32 -20.34 -8.44
C LYS A 42 1.49 -19.37 -8.60
N PRO A 43 1.88 -18.64 -7.53
CA PRO A 43 3.04 -17.76 -7.56
C PRO A 43 4.32 -18.53 -7.89
N ILE A 44 5.19 -17.94 -8.70
CA ILE A 44 6.53 -18.50 -9.00
C ILE A 44 7.60 -17.66 -8.33
N LYS A 45 7.53 -16.33 -8.51
CA LYS A 45 8.46 -15.37 -7.91
C LYS A 45 7.79 -14.02 -7.87
N ASN A 46 7.89 -13.32 -6.75
CA ASN A 46 7.51 -11.91 -6.63
C ASN A 46 8.60 -11.22 -5.82
N ILE A 47 9.17 -10.15 -6.36
CA ILE A 47 10.27 -9.43 -5.74
C ILE A 47 9.99 -7.93 -5.76
N SER A 48 10.54 -7.26 -4.77
CA SER A 48 10.57 -5.81 -4.68
C SER A 48 11.98 -5.36 -4.35
N TRP A 49 12.41 -4.23 -4.93
CA TRP A 49 13.72 -3.68 -4.62
C TRP A 49 13.77 -2.18 -4.81
N ILE A 50 14.73 -1.55 -4.15
CA ILE A 50 15.05 -0.15 -4.32
C ILE A 50 16.40 -0.03 -5.01
N ASN A 51 16.46 0.75 -6.08
CA ASN A 51 17.75 1.14 -6.66
C ASN A 51 18.41 2.18 -5.74
N THR A 52 19.61 1.88 -5.26
CA THR A 52 20.39 2.74 -4.37
C THR A 52 21.69 3.24 -4.98
N MET A 53 21.89 3.07 -6.29
CA MET A 53 23.09 3.55 -6.98
C MET A 53 23.24 5.08 -6.82
N PRO A 54 24.46 5.58 -6.56
CA PRO A 54 24.76 7.00 -6.59
C PRO A 54 24.29 7.63 -7.91
N GLU A 55 23.81 8.86 -7.87
CA GLU A 55 23.26 9.60 -9.03
C GLU A 55 21.96 9.05 -9.64
N SER A 56 21.52 7.86 -9.22
CA SER A 56 20.19 7.37 -9.58
C SER A 56 19.11 8.02 -8.71
N ASN A 57 18.04 8.50 -9.34
CA ASN A 57 16.83 8.86 -8.61
C ASN A 57 16.32 7.59 -7.92
N ASN A 58 16.51 7.44 -6.61
CA ASN A 58 16.10 6.23 -5.88
C ASN A 58 14.68 5.82 -6.30
N LYS A 59 14.54 4.66 -6.94
CA LYS A 59 13.26 4.13 -7.43
C LYS A 59 12.91 2.83 -6.73
N PHE A 60 11.64 2.66 -6.39
CA PHE A 60 11.08 1.38 -6.00
C PHE A 60 10.67 0.60 -7.24
N ASN A 61 11.00 -0.67 -7.28
CA ASN A 61 10.73 -1.55 -8.39
C ASN A 61 10.05 -2.81 -7.90
N ILE A 62 9.17 -3.35 -8.75
CA ILE A 62 8.54 -4.64 -8.51
C ILE A 62 8.64 -5.49 -9.78
N SER A 63 8.77 -6.79 -9.60
CA SER A 63 8.54 -7.75 -10.66
C SER A 63 8.01 -9.05 -10.11
N GLY A 64 7.34 -9.81 -10.96
CA GLY A 64 6.85 -11.10 -10.55
C GLY A 64 6.38 -11.96 -11.71
N LYS A 65 6.12 -13.21 -11.37
CA LYS A 65 5.68 -14.26 -12.27
C LYS A 65 4.76 -15.22 -11.55
N PHE A 66 3.65 -15.55 -12.19
CA PHE A 66 2.68 -16.50 -11.66
C PHE A 66 1.92 -17.19 -12.79
N PHE A 67 1.37 -18.36 -12.48
CA PHE A 67 0.34 -18.98 -13.30
C PHE A 67 -1.03 -18.62 -12.73
N LEU A 68 -1.94 -18.24 -13.60
CA LEU A 68 -3.36 -18.27 -13.31
C LEU A 68 -3.84 -19.70 -13.53
N LEU A 69 -4.61 -20.23 -12.59
CA LEU A 69 -5.25 -21.52 -12.69
C LEU A 69 -6.65 -21.35 -13.29
N LYS A 70 -7.20 -22.36 -13.96
CA LYS A 70 -8.60 -22.31 -14.39
C LYS A 70 -9.52 -22.44 -13.19
N ASP A 71 -10.60 -21.68 -13.19
CA ASP A 71 -11.66 -21.77 -12.19
C ASP A 71 -13.00 -21.38 -12.82
N SER A 72 -14.12 -21.75 -12.19
CA SER A 72 -15.47 -21.34 -12.60
C SER A 72 -15.82 -19.91 -12.19
N GLU A 73 -15.11 -19.33 -11.21
CA GLU A 73 -15.40 -17.99 -10.68
C GLU A 73 -14.94 -16.85 -11.61
N TYR A 74 -14.15 -17.15 -12.66
CA TYR A 74 -13.67 -16.17 -13.63
C TYR A 74 -13.38 -16.78 -15.00
N ASN A 75 -13.51 -15.97 -16.04
CA ASN A 75 -13.08 -16.25 -17.40
C ASN A 75 -11.56 -16.15 -17.54
N PHE A 76 -10.93 -17.33 -17.45
CA PHE A 76 -9.50 -17.54 -17.64
C PHE A 76 -8.90 -16.83 -18.88
N LYS A 77 -9.63 -16.74 -19.99
CA LYS A 77 -9.10 -16.13 -21.22
C LYS A 77 -9.09 -14.61 -21.16
N GLU A 78 -10.11 -14.00 -20.55
CA GLU A 78 -10.35 -12.55 -20.57
C GLU A 78 -9.68 -11.80 -19.42
N ILE A 79 -9.32 -12.49 -18.34
CA ILE A 79 -8.74 -11.83 -17.17
C ILE A 79 -7.36 -11.21 -17.44
N GLU A 80 -7.16 -9.97 -17.01
CA GLU A 80 -5.92 -9.21 -17.22
C GLU A 80 -5.43 -8.59 -15.92
N LEU A 81 -4.11 -8.60 -15.66
CA LEU A 81 -3.55 -7.87 -14.52
C LEU A 81 -3.55 -6.35 -14.84
N LYS A 82 -4.34 -5.58 -14.11
CA LYS A 82 -4.54 -4.15 -14.37
C LYS A 82 -3.57 -3.26 -13.59
N ASN A 83 -3.47 -3.48 -12.29
CA ASN A 83 -2.55 -2.76 -11.43
C ASN A 83 -2.13 -3.64 -10.25
N ILE A 84 -1.11 -3.18 -9.54
CA ILE A 84 -0.62 -3.77 -8.30
C ILE A 84 -0.59 -2.65 -7.26
N LYS A 85 -1.38 -2.79 -6.21
CA LYS A 85 -1.24 -1.94 -5.04
C LYS A 85 -0.23 -2.53 -4.09
N VAL A 86 0.58 -1.67 -3.49
CA VAL A 86 1.60 -2.03 -2.54
C VAL A 86 1.22 -1.42 -1.21
N PHE A 87 1.17 -2.25 -0.18
CA PHE A 87 0.83 -1.86 1.17
C PHE A 87 2.00 -2.13 2.11
N GLN A 88 2.17 -1.26 3.10
CA GLN A 88 3.11 -1.46 4.20
C GLN A 88 2.51 -0.93 5.49
N ASP A 89 2.65 -1.69 6.59
CA ASP A 89 2.01 -1.37 7.88
C ASP A 89 0.50 -1.07 7.75
N GLY A 90 -0.17 -1.64 6.73
CA GLY A 90 -1.59 -1.41 6.43
C GLY A 90 -1.93 -0.20 5.58
N ILE A 91 -0.94 0.61 5.21
CA ILE A 91 -1.15 1.82 4.41
C ILE A 91 -0.78 1.53 2.96
N GLU A 92 -1.63 1.96 2.02
CA GLU A 92 -1.30 1.95 0.58
C GLU A 92 -0.14 2.93 0.32
N VAL A 93 1.00 2.42 -0.11
CA VAL A 93 2.19 3.21 -0.44
C VAL A 93 2.34 3.46 -1.93
N PHE A 94 1.88 2.52 -2.77
CA PHE A 94 1.91 2.66 -4.23
C PHE A 94 0.67 2.02 -4.87
N ASN A 95 0.25 2.59 -6.00
CA ASN A 95 -0.63 1.96 -6.98
C ASN A 95 0.10 1.95 -8.32
N ILE A 96 0.57 0.78 -8.74
CA ILE A 96 1.48 0.61 -9.86
C ILE A 96 0.73 -0.02 -11.02
N ILE A 97 0.80 0.60 -12.21
CA ILE A 97 0.37 -0.04 -13.46
C ILE A 97 1.62 -0.70 -14.08
N PRO A 98 1.79 -2.03 -13.94
CA PRO A 98 3.01 -2.68 -14.41
C PRO A 98 2.95 -2.89 -15.94
N LYS A 99 4.13 -3.09 -16.53
CA LYS A 99 4.20 -3.75 -17.84
C LYS A 99 3.93 -5.23 -17.62
N VAL A 100 3.00 -5.80 -18.39
CA VAL A 100 2.58 -7.20 -18.28
C VAL A 100 2.84 -7.91 -19.59
N ILE A 101 3.43 -9.10 -19.52
CA ILE A 101 3.56 -10.05 -20.62
C ILE A 101 2.75 -11.29 -20.23
N THR A 102 1.76 -11.62 -21.06
CA THR A 102 0.88 -12.76 -20.86
C THR A 102 1.18 -13.81 -21.92
N ASN A 103 1.47 -15.04 -21.49
CA ASN A 103 1.59 -16.19 -22.38
C ASN A 103 0.43 -17.14 -22.09
N ILE A 104 -0.41 -17.39 -23.09
CA ILE A 104 -1.60 -18.23 -22.97
C ILE A 104 -1.41 -19.48 -23.81
N THR A 105 -1.58 -20.64 -23.20
CA THR A 105 -1.77 -21.92 -23.87
C THR A 105 -3.18 -22.45 -23.56
N ASN A 106 -3.56 -23.57 -24.18
CA ASN A 106 -4.86 -24.20 -23.89
C ASN A 106 -5.01 -24.64 -22.42
N LYS A 107 -3.89 -24.83 -21.71
CA LYS A 107 -3.88 -25.34 -20.33
C LYS A 107 -3.47 -24.27 -19.31
N ASP A 108 -2.53 -23.40 -19.67
CA ASP A 108 -1.88 -22.49 -18.73
C ASP A 108 -1.92 -21.04 -19.21
N LYS A 109 -2.11 -20.11 -18.27
CA LYS A 109 -1.98 -18.68 -18.50
C LYS A 109 -0.95 -18.14 -17.53
N LYS A 110 0.16 -17.68 -18.08
CA LYS A 110 1.32 -17.23 -17.34
C LYS A 110 1.47 -15.72 -17.48
N PHE A 111 1.53 -15.05 -16.34
CA PHE A 111 1.80 -13.62 -16.28
C PHE A 111 3.24 -13.39 -15.84
N THR A 112 3.91 -12.48 -16.53
CA THR A 112 5.16 -11.87 -16.07
C THR A 112 4.92 -10.37 -16.01
N TYR A 113 5.22 -9.75 -14.88
CA TYR A 113 5.05 -8.31 -14.71
C TYR A 113 6.31 -7.65 -14.19
N SER A 114 6.49 -6.37 -14.52
CA SER A 114 7.51 -5.52 -13.92
C SER A 114 7.16 -4.04 -14.02
N THR A 115 7.77 -3.23 -13.15
CA THR A 115 7.89 -1.79 -13.38
C THR A 115 8.87 -1.53 -14.53
N LEU A 116 8.51 -0.64 -15.46
CA LEU A 116 9.37 -0.26 -16.60
C LEU A 116 10.64 0.49 -16.18
N ARG A 117 10.51 1.48 -15.30
CA ARG A 117 11.61 2.33 -14.80
C ARG A 117 11.57 2.53 -13.29
N GLY A 118 10.84 1.65 -12.59
CA GLY A 118 10.46 1.85 -11.19
C GLY A 118 9.52 3.03 -10.99
N VAL A 119 9.10 3.22 -9.74
CA VAL A 119 8.30 4.36 -9.27
C VAL A 119 9.14 5.20 -8.30
N SER A 120 8.91 6.50 -8.28
CA SER A 120 9.58 7.39 -7.32
C SER A 120 9.32 6.93 -5.89
N LEU A 121 10.34 6.93 -5.03
CA LEU A 121 10.17 6.53 -3.65
C LEU A 121 9.10 7.39 -2.94
N ASN A 122 8.16 6.70 -2.30
CA ASN A 122 7.22 7.32 -1.39
C ASN A 122 7.90 7.46 -0.01
N PRO A 123 7.92 8.65 0.63
CA PRO A 123 8.49 8.83 1.96
C PRO A 123 7.89 7.92 3.05
N LYS A 124 6.65 7.44 2.85
CA LYS A 124 5.99 6.50 3.75
C LYS A 124 6.58 5.08 3.69
N LEU A 125 7.37 4.76 2.66
CA LEU A 125 7.99 3.45 2.50
C LEU A 125 9.23 3.32 3.39
N LYS A 126 9.17 2.38 4.34
CA LYS A 126 10.28 1.95 5.19
C LYS A 126 11.04 0.82 4.49
N LYS A 127 12.31 1.06 4.15
CA LYS A 127 13.13 0.19 3.29
C LYS A 127 13.54 -1.13 3.96
N ASP A 128 13.48 -1.19 5.27
CA ASP A 128 13.87 -2.31 6.14
C ASP A 128 12.69 -3.24 6.49
N LYS A 129 11.47 -2.87 6.07
CA LYS A 129 10.26 -3.66 6.30
C LYS A 129 9.80 -4.40 5.06
N THR A 130 8.96 -5.41 5.26
CA THR A 130 8.25 -6.10 4.16
C THR A 130 7.11 -5.24 3.62
N VAL A 131 6.59 -5.65 2.46
CA VAL A 131 5.39 -5.10 1.84
C VAL A 131 4.44 -6.23 1.47
N MET A 132 3.19 -5.85 1.25
CA MET A 132 2.13 -6.71 0.73
C MET A 132 1.70 -6.19 -0.64
N PHE A 133 1.46 -7.09 -1.58
CA PHE A 133 0.92 -6.75 -2.90
C PHE A 133 -0.55 -7.17 -2.98
N GLU A 134 -1.41 -6.26 -3.45
CA GLU A 134 -2.74 -6.58 -3.97
C GLU A 134 -2.65 -6.55 -5.50
N LEU A 135 -2.70 -7.70 -6.14
CA LEU A 135 -2.80 -7.84 -7.58
C LEU A 135 -4.27 -7.64 -7.97
N ASN A 136 -4.57 -6.57 -8.72
CA ASN A 136 -5.91 -6.30 -9.19
C ASN A 136 -6.04 -6.74 -10.64
N PHE A 137 -6.85 -7.77 -10.85
CA PHE A 137 -7.19 -8.29 -12.16
C PHE A 137 -8.51 -7.69 -12.64
N LYS A 138 -8.59 -7.38 -13.93
CA LYS A 138 -9.80 -6.92 -14.60
C LYS A 138 -10.38 -8.06 -15.43
N GLU A 139 -11.70 -8.21 -15.33
CA GLU A 139 -12.50 -9.06 -16.21
C GLU A 139 -13.79 -8.30 -16.55
N GLY A 140 -13.92 -7.83 -17.80
CA GLY A 140 -15.02 -6.93 -18.15
C GLY A 140 -15.05 -5.68 -17.26
N SER A 141 -16.12 -5.50 -16.49
CA SER A 141 -16.25 -4.43 -15.49
C SER A 141 -15.77 -4.82 -14.08
N ASN A 142 -15.51 -6.10 -13.84
CA ASN A 142 -15.21 -6.63 -12.52
C ASN A 142 -13.72 -6.50 -12.19
N ILE A 143 -13.43 -6.27 -10.91
CA ILE A 143 -12.07 -6.30 -10.37
C ILE A 143 -11.96 -7.48 -9.40
N LEU A 144 -11.05 -8.38 -9.70
CA LEU A 144 -10.74 -9.56 -8.90
C LEU A 144 -9.38 -9.37 -8.22
N LYS A 145 -9.27 -9.74 -6.96
CA LYS A 145 -8.09 -9.44 -6.13
C LYS A 145 -7.31 -10.69 -5.77
N TYR A 146 -6.00 -10.54 -5.69
CA TYR A 146 -5.12 -11.54 -5.10
C TYR A 146 -4.05 -10.89 -4.24
N TRP A 147 -3.87 -11.39 -3.04
CA TRP A 147 -2.93 -10.84 -2.08
C TRP A 147 -1.68 -11.70 -1.96
N ILE A 148 -0.53 -11.05 -1.88
CA ILE A 148 0.77 -11.67 -1.63
C ILE A 148 1.45 -10.90 -0.51
N ASP A 149 1.70 -11.60 0.59
CA ASP A 149 2.17 -10.98 1.83
C ASP A 149 3.68 -11.20 2.00
N ASN A 150 4.27 -10.48 2.97
CA ASN A 150 5.64 -10.69 3.45
C ASN A 150 6.73 -10.61 2.37
N ILE A 151 6.56 -9.73 1.38
CA ILE A 151 7.55 -9.51 0.32
C ILE A 151 8.66 -8.60 0.87
N LYS A 152 9.90 -9.10 0.88
CA LYS A 152 11.07 -8.31 1.29
C LYS A 152 11.40 -7.24 0.24
N ILE A 153 11.87 -6.08 0.73
CA ILE A 153 12.44 -5.02 -0.12
C ILE A 153 13.95 -5.22 -0.17
N GLU A 154 14.45 -5.66 -1.32
CA GLU A 154 15.87 -5.81 -1.55
C GLU A 154 16.52 -4.45 -1.89
N LYS A 155 17.81 -4.32 -1.62
CA LYS A 155 18.60 -3.17 -2.07
C LYS A 155 19.43 -3.58 -3.28
N ALA A 156 19.16 -3.00 -4.44
CA ALA A 156 20.05 -3.11 -5.58
C ALA A 156 21.20 -2.12 -5.37
N LYS A 157 22.41 -2.67 -5.27
CA LYS A 157 23.67 -1.93 -5.22
C LYS A 157 24.18 -1.71 -6.64
#